data_AF-A0A3C7VVH4-F1
#
_entry.id   AF-A0A3C7VVH4-F1
#
_cell.length_a   1.000
_cell.length_b   1.000
_cell.length_c   1.000
_cell.angle_alpha   90.00
_cell.angle_beta   90.00
_cell.angle_gamma   90.00
#
_symmetry.space_group_name_H-M   'P 1'
#
loop_
_entity.id
_entity.type
_entity.pdbx_description
1 polymer ?
#
loop_
_entity_poly.entity_id
_entity_poly.type
_entity_poly.pdbx_seq_one_letter_code
_entity_poly.pdbx_strand_id
1 'polypeptide(L)'
;LRGPQGTLFGRNTVAGAVNITSASPDMGEEFNGQLAASYESNEGELYEGYVSGALTDTLAARLAFKSRETDGYARNAFLGEGEGQIDEFTYRLTLAWQPSDNLDVNFKYSNSDYERIGATTTGKVFLNADERNELVPNRSAFADTAYSIMDMFFPEYADITRQEFTVYKDNGYGQSQADGLGIGINPDSSENDIDNAVLTVNWNVGDHTLTSITGYSEYRYVDGADVDWLPLQFIHRDDDQTFEQWSQEFRITSPGGEFFDYVAGFYYDTSDLEFDRRVTLDTNFDGLFPQFLSNVLS
;
A
#
# COMPACT_ATOMS: atom_id res chain seq x y z
N LEU A 1 -5.05 16.63 9.38
CA LEU A 1 -6.01 17.77 9.36
C LEU A 1 -7.33 17.31 8.75
N ARG A 2 -8.47 17.56 9.41
CA ARG A 2 -9.79 17.21 8.88
C ARG A 2 -10.38 18.40 8.12
N GLY A 3 -10.98 18.16 6.96
CA GLY A 3 -11.65 19.17 6.13
C GLY A 3 -10.80 19.70 4.95
N PRO A 4 -11.43 20.31 3.92
CA PRO A 4 -10.73 20.80 2.73
C PRO A 4 -9.75 21.93 3.06
N GLN A 5 -8.48 21.80 2.66
CA GLN A 5 -7.41 22.77 2.97
C GLN A 5 -6.70 23.27 1.69
N GLY A 6 -7.48 23.77 0.73
CA GLY A 6 -6.99 24.16 -0.59
C GLY A 6 -6.03 25.36 -0.64
N THR A 7 -5.95 26.19 0.41
CA THR A 7 -5.04 27.36 0.46
C THR A 7 -3.66 27.06 1.04
N LEU A 8 -3.46 25.96 1.76
CA LEU A 8 -2.19 25.61 2.42
C LEU A 8 -1.51 24.37 1.83
N PHE A 9 -2.24 23.50 1.11
CA PHE A 9 -1.74 22.18 0.70
C PHE A 9 -2.07 21.78 -0.75
N GLY A 10 -2.48 22.72 -1.61
CA GLY A 10 -2.74 22.45 -3.03
C GLY A 10 -4.04 21.69 -3.35
N ARG A 11 -4.36 21.61 -4.64
CA ARG A 11 -5.62 21.07 -5.18
C ARG A 11 -5.58 19.53 -5.26
N ASN A 12 -5.67 18.84 -4.12
CA ASN A 12 -6.10 17.42 -4.07
C ASN A 12 -6.52 16.95 -2.65
N THR A 13 -6.93 17.87 -1.77
CA THR A 13 -7.28 17.57 -0.36
C THR A 13 -8.79 17.59 -0.11
N VAL A 14 -9.57 16.70 -0.75
CA VAL A 14 -11.03 16.63 -0.53
C VAL A 14 -11.38 16.04 0.86
N ALA A 15 -10.57 15.13 1.38
CA ALA A 15 -10.82 14.44 2.66
C ALA A 15 -10.02 15.01 3.86
N GLY A 16 -9.00 15.83 3.61
CA GLY A 16 -8.03 16.30 4.60
C GLY A 16 -6.59 16.03 4.15
N ALA A 17 -5.61 16.30 5.03
CA ALA A 17 -4.20 16.06 4.77
C ALA A 17 -3.54 15.40 5.99
N VAL A 18 -2.70 14.39 5.77
CA VAL A 18 -1.81 13.83 6.79
C VAL A 18 -0.46 14.52 6.62
N ASN A 19 0.03 15.20 7.65
CA ASN A 19 1.37 15.80 7.65
C ASN A 19 2.30 14.91 8.48
N ILE A 20 3.26 14.28 7.83
CA ILE A 20 4.31 13.50 8.47
C ILE A 20 5.59 14.33 8.43
N THR A 21 6.05 14.79 9.60
CA THR A 21 7.32 15.51 9.70
C THR A 21 8.42 14.54 10.10
N SER A 22 9.35 14.28 9.19
CA SER A 22 10.52 13.45 9.47
C SER A 22 11.55 14.22 10.30
N ALA A 23 12.25 13.53 11.19
CA ALA A 23 13.47 14.06 11.81
C ALA A 23 14.47 14.47 10.72
N SER A 24 15.22 15.54 10.96
CA SER A 24 16.28 16.06 10.08
C SER A 24 17.54 16.24 10.92
N PRO A 25 18.74 16.04 10.33
CA PRO A 25 19.98 16.25 11.05
C PRO A 25 20.28 17.76 11.17
N ASP A 26 20.99 18.15 12.22
CA ASP A 26 21.39 19.53 12.49
C ASP A 26 22.90 19.75 12.25
N MET A 27 23.28 21.00 11.95
CA MET A 27 24.69 21.35 11.86
C MET A 27 25.37 21.22 13.22
N GLY A 28 26.57 20.63 13.23
CA GLY A 28 27.30 20.35 14.46
C GLY A 28 26.71 19.23 15.32
N GLU A 29 25.68 18.52 14.85
CA GLU A 29 25.16 17.33 15.51
C GLU A 29 26.25 16.25 15.62
N GLU A 30 26.52 15.77 16.83
CA GLU A 30 27.41 14.63 17.03
C GLU A 30 26.83 13.36 16.39
N PHE A 31 27.70 12.52 15.83
CA PHE A 31 27.28 11.26 15.25
C PHE A 31 26.50 10.41 16.26
N ASN A 32 25.27 10.06 15.92
CA ASN A 32 24.37 9.27 16.75
C ASN A 32 23.53 8.31 15.90
N GLY A 33 22.89 7.36 16.57
CA GLY A 33 22.02 6.40 15.91
C GLY A 33 21.24 5.58 16.90
N GLN A 34 20.22 4.89 16.39
CA GLN A 34 19.39 3.96 17.14
C GLN A 34 19.10 2.75 16.26
N LEU A 35 19.01 1.59 16.89
CA LEU A 35 18.49 0.37 16.30
C LEU A 35 17.46 -0.21 17.25
N ALA A 36 16.31 -0.60 16.73
CA ALA A 36 15.28 -1.33 17.44
C ALA A 36 14.97 -2.61 16.64
N ALA A 37 14.76 -3.70 17.37
CA ALA A 37 14.31 -4.98 16.84
C ALA A 37 13.13 -5.43 17.70
N SER A 38 12.05 -5.84 17.05
CA SER A 38 10.83 -6.31 17.70
C SER A 38 10.37 -7.61 17.05
N TYR A 39 9.77 -8.48 17.85
CA TYR A 39 9.09 -9.69 17.40
C TYR A 39 7.60 -9.53 17.68
N GLU A 40 6.78 -9.75 16.67
CA GLU A 40 5.32 -9.67 16.70
C GLU A 40 4.71 -11.09 16.81
N SER A 41 3.42 -11.18 17.14
CA SER A 41 2.69 -12.44 16.98
C SER A 41 2.63 -12.83 15.49
N ASN A 42 2.54 -14.13 15.20
CA ASN A 42 2.50 -14.68 13.83
C ASN A 42 3.80 -14.48 13.06
N GLU A 43 4.91 -14.85 13.70
CA GLU A 43 6.24 -14.89 13.08
C GLU A 43 6.71 -13.54 12.53
N GLY A 44 6.14 -12.45 13.05
CA GLY A 44 6.47 -11.11 12.57
C GLY A 44 7.77 -10.59 13.17
N GLU A 45 8.59 -9.97 12.33
CA GLU A 45 9.83 -9.31 12.72
C GLU A 45 9.81 -7.86 12.23
N LEU A 46 10.25 -6.93 13.08
CA LEU A 46 10.36 -5.51 12.74
C LEU A 46 11.73 -4.98 13.17
N TYR A 47 12.48 -4.48 12.20
CA TYR A 47 13.76 -3.83 12.39
C TYR A 47 13.67 -2.38 11.94
N GLU A 48 13.97 -1.45 12.84
CA GLU A 48 13.99 -0.03 12.52
C GLU A 48 15.22 0.63 13.09
N GLY A 49 15.74 1.62 12.38
CA GLY A 49 16.92 2.30 12.85
C GLY A 49 17.28 3.53 12.05
N TYR A 50 18.26 4.25 12.57
CA TYR A 50 18.83 5.38 11.88
C TYR A 50 20.27 5.65 12.31
N VAL A 51 20.99 6.35 11.45
CA VAL A 51 22.26 7.03 11.77
C VAL A 51 22.12 8.50 11.37
N SER A 52 22.68 9.40 12.16
CA SER A 52 22.52 10.86 12.00
C SER A 52 23.76 11.59 12.50
N GLY A 53 24.11 12.72 11.87
CA GLY A 53 25.16 13.60 12.38
C GLY A 53 25.73 14.54 11.33
N ALA A 54 26.54 15.49 11.79
CA ALA A 54 27.33 16.36 10.94
C ALA A 54 28.45 15.58 10.23
N LEU A 55 28.51 15.67 8.90
CA LEU A 55 29.59 15.13 8.07
C LEU A 55 30.75 16.12 7.94
N THR A 56 30.43 17.42 7.96
CA THR A 56 31.36 18.56 7.98
C THR A 56 30.75 19.69 8.80
N ASP A 57 31.46 20.82 8.95
CA ASP A 57 30.93 22.02 9.63
C ASP A 57 29.69 22.61 8.93
N THR A 58 29.45 22.29 7.65
CA THR A 58 28.36 22.85 6.85
C THR A 58 27.41 21.81 6.28
N LEU A 59 27.66 20.51 6.46
CA LEU A 59 26.85 19.43 5.88
C LEU A 59 26.55 18.39 6.95
N ALA A 60 25.28 18.05 7.12
CA ALA A 60 24.81 16.99 8.00
C ALA A 60 23.92 16.00 7.22
N ALA A 61 23.94 14.75 7.65
CA ALA A 61 23.20 13.68 6.98
C ALA A 61 22.51 12.75 7.98
N ARG A 62 21.38 12.20 7.55
CA ARG A 62 20.63 11.17 8.28
C ARG A 62 20.16 10.11 7.31
N LEU A 63 20.41 8.85 7.65
CA LEU A 63 19.84 7.69 6.98
C LEU A 63 18.98 6.94 8.00
N ALA A 64 17.72 6.70 7.66
CA ALA A 64 16.79 5.90 8.46
C ALA A 64 16.25 4.75 7.61
N PHE A 65 15.92 3.63 8.24
CA PHE A 65 15.32 2.48 7.57
C PHE A 65 14.28 1.80 8.48
N LYS A 66 13.40 1.04 7.84
CA LYS A 66 12.44 0.11 8.44
C LYS A 66 12.39 -1.13 7.57
N SER A 67 12.40 -2.31 8.18
CA SER A 67 12.14 -3.60 7.55
C SER A 67 11.12 -4.34 8.41
N ARG A 68 10.06 -4.86 7.80
CA ARG A 68 9.03 -5.61 8.50
C ARG A 68 8.63 -6.83 7.68
N GLU A 69 8.64 -7.99 8.31
CA GLU A 69 8.17 -9.26 7.76
C GLU A 69 7.11 -9.85 8.69
N THR A 70 6.08 -10.52 8.18
CA THR A 70 5.15 -11.33 8.99
C THR A 70 4.43 -12.35 8.13
N ASP A 71 4.17 -13.53 8.72
CA ASP A 71 3.41 -14.62 8.08
C ASP A 71 1.89 -14.36 8.04
N GLY A 72 1.44 -13.19 8.49
CA GLY A 72 0.03 -12.85 8.52
C GLY A 72 -0.71 -13.51 9.68
N TYR A 73 -1.92 -13.03 9.96
CA TYR A 73 -2.61 -13.34 11.21
C TYR A 73 -3.69 -14.43 11.07
N ALA A 74 -4.02 -14.81 9.84
CA ALA A 74 -4.99 -15.85 9.53
C ALA A 74 -4.30 -17.04 8.85
N ARG A 75 -4.90 -18.23 8.97
CA ARG A 75 -4.45 -19.45 8.31
C ARG A 75 -5.29 -19.71 7.07
N ASN A 76 -4.67 -19.88 5.90
CA ASN A 76 -5.35 -20.46 4.75
C ASN A 76 -5.30 -21.99 4.84
N ALA A 77 -6.45 -22.61 5.09
CA ALA A 77 -6.58 -24.05 5.17
C ALA A 77 -6.62 -24.74 3.79
N PHE A 78 -6.91 -24.00 2.72
CA PHE A 78 -6.85 -24.51 1.34
C PHE A 78 -5.39 -24.58 0.85
N LEU A 79 -4.63 -23.49 1.01
CA LEU A 79 -3.23 -23.40 0.56
C LEU A 79 -2.22 -23.98 1.56
N GLY A 80 -2.57 -24.03 2.84
CA GLY A 80 -1.67 -24.52 3.88
C GLY A 80 -0.59 -23.51 4.28
N GLU A 81 -0.86 -22.21 4.18
CA GLU A 81 0.04 -21.11 4.53
C GLU A 81 -0.68 -19.98 5.30
N GLY A 82 0.05 -18.95 5.74
CA GLY A 82 -0.51 -17.78 6.40
C GLY A 82 -1.12 -16.76 5.43
N GLU A 83 -2.02 -15.91 5.91
CA GLU A 83 -2.79 -14.95 5.11
C GLU A 83 -2.63 -13.52 5.58
N GLY A 84 -2.46 -12.62 4.60
CA GLY A 84 -2.05 -11.26 4.86
C GLY A 84 -0.60 -11.19 5.32
N GLN A 85 0.25 -12.03 4.72
CA GLN A 85 1.70 -11.97 4.87
C GLN A 85 2.17 -10.61 4.37
N ILE A 86 3.17 -10.01 5.02
CA ILE A 86 3.70 -8.69 4.63
C ILE A 86 5.22 -8.77 4.60
N ASP A 87 5.82 -8.27 3.52
CA ASP A 87 7.22 -7.88 3.44
C ASP A 87 7.26 -6.37 3.12
N GLU A 88 7.97 -5.60 3.92
CA GLU A 88 8.09 -4.15 3.77
C GLU A 88 9.52 -3.72 4.02
N PHE A 89 10.08 -2.96 3.09
CA PHE A 89 11.34 -2.26 3.28
C PHE A 89 11.19 -0.78 2.93
N THR A 90 11.57 0.09 3.85
CA THR A 90 11.57 1.54 3.63
C THR A 90 12.90 2.10 4.05
N TYR A 91 13.44 3.02 3.27
CA TYR A 91 14.58 3.82 3.69
C TYR A 91 14.39 5.30 3.35
N ARG A 92 15.06 6.16 4.12
CA ARG A 92 15.02 7.60 3.93
C ARG A 92 16.39 8.22 4.16
N LEU A 93 16.89 8.92 3.15
CA LEU A 93 18.04 9.80 3.23
C LEU A 93 17.57 11.25 3.45
N THR A 94 18.23 11.95 4.36
CA THR A 94 18.09 13.40 4.53
C THR A 94 19.47 14.04 4.57
N LEU A 95 19.66 15.07 3.76
CA LEU A 95 20.86 15.91 3.74
C LEU A 95 20.44 17.33 4.11
N ALA A 96 21.09 17.91 5.12
CA ALA A 96 21.00 19.33 5.44
C ALA A 96 22.35 19.96 5.13
N TRP A 97 22.37 21.03 4.34
CA TRP A 97 23.58 21.69 3.86
C TRP A 97 23.46 23.21 3.98
N GLN A 98 24.41 23.83 4.68
CA GLN A 98 24.54 25.27 4.89
C GLN A 98 25.86 25.76 4.29
N PRO A 99 25.99 25.87 2.96
CA PRO A 99 27.24 26.30 2.32
C PRO A 99 27.71 27.71 2.72
N SER A 100 26.81 28.56 3.20
CA SER A 100 27.08 29.91 3.71
C SER A 100 26.00 30.33 4.71
N ASP A 101 26.26 31.38 5.50
CA ASP A 101 25.35 31.91 6.53
C ASP A 101 23.97 32.36 6.01
N ASN A 102 23.83 32.51 4.69
CA ASN A 102 22.61 32.97 4.06
C ASN A 102 21.93 31.91 3.18
N LEU A 103 22.47 30.70 3.06
CA LEU A 103 21.94 29.67 2.16
C LEU A 103 21.77 28.34 2.89
N ASP A 104 20.52 27.88 2.98
CA ASP A 104 20.13 26.59 3.52
C ASP A 104 19.59 25.70 2.39
N VAL A 105 20.13 24.49 2.26
CA VAL A 105 19.70 23.49 1.29
C VAL A 105 19.34 22.22 2.05
N ASN A 106 18.12 21.73 1.88
CA ASN A 106 17.65 20.48 2.45
C ASN A 106 17.20 19.54 1.34
N PHE A 107 17.78 18.35 1.29
CA PHE A 107 17.36 17.30 0.35
C PHE A 107 16.86 16.10 1.14
N LYS A 108 15.70 15.58 0.75
CA LYS A 108 15.10 14.38 1.31
C LYS A 108 14.77 13.43 0.18
N TYR A 109 15.14 12.17 0.34
CA TYR A 109 14.74 11.09 -0.56
C TYR A 109 14.27 9.91 0.28
N SER A 110 13.18 9.27 -0.11
CA SER A 110 12.73 8.01 0.47
C SER A 110 12.14 7.11 -0.59
N ASN A 111 12.42 5.82 -0.45
CA ASN A 111 11.74 4.77 -1.18
C ASN A 111 11.10 3.79 -0.17
N SER A 112 10.00 3.17 -0.58
CA SER A 112 9.27 2.18 0.19
C SER A 112 8.74 1.09 -0.73
N ASP A 113 9.29 -0.10 -0.57
CA ASP A 113 8.78 -1.35 -1.11
C ASP A 113 7.83 -1.98 -0.09
N TYR A 114 6.65 -2.40 -0.54
CA TYR A 114 5.68 -3.11 0.27
C TYR A 114 5.01 -4.19 -0.57
N GLU A 115 5.04 -5.42 -0.10
CA GLU A 115 4.32 -6.55 -0.66
C GLU A 115 3.42 -7.17 0.43
N ARG A 116 2.21 -7.52 0.02
CA ARG A 116 1.29 -8.35 0.80
C ARG A 116 0.90 -9.56 -0.03
N ILE A 117 1.04 -10.75 0.54
CA ILE A 117 0.53 -12.01 -0.04
C ILE A 117 -0.68 -12.50 0.76
N GLY A 118 -1.75 -12.86 0.07
CA GLY A 118 -3.04 -13.19 0.66
C GLY A 118 -3.76 -11.97 1.22
N ALA A 119 -5.02 -12.13 1.66
CA ALA A 119 -5.90 -11.06 2.10
C ALA A 119 -5.81 -10.82 3.61
N THR A 120 -5.92 -9.56 4.01
CA THR A 120 -6.11 -9.18 5.41
C THR A 120 -7.56 -9.30 5.86
N THR A 121 -8.38 -10.12 5.20
CA THR A 121 -9.80 -10.28 5.51
C THR A 121 -10.20 -11.74 5.42
N THR A 122 -11.04 -12.19 6.35
CA THR A 122 -11.59 -13.55 6.35
C THR A 122 -13.09 -13.52 6.06
N GLY A 123 -13.55 -14.41 5.17
CA GLY A 123 -14.98 -14.66 4.98
C GLY A 123 -15.53 -15.40 6.20
N LYS A 124 -16.48 -14.81 6.93
CA LYS A 124 -16.93 -15.33 8.23
C LYS A 124 -18.06 -16.36 8.14
N VAL A 125 -18.84 -16.35 7.06
CA VAL A 125 -20.01 -17.24 6.93
C VAL A 125 -20.26 -17.57 5.46
N PHE A 126 -20.20 -18.86 5.14
CA PHE A 126 -20.89 -19.43 3.99
C PHE A 126 -22.10 -20.23 4.45
N LEU A 127 -23.27 -19.93 3.87
CA LEU A 127 -24.54 -20.53 4.28
C LEU A 127 -24.58 -22.02 3.89
N ASN A 128 -24.93 -22.89 4.83
CA ASN A 128 -25.21 -24.30 4.57
C ASN A 128 -26.59 -24.48 3.91
N ALA A 129 -26.93 -25.71 3.51
CA ALA A 129 -28.16 -25.98 2.76
C ALA A 129 -29.45 -25.51 3.48
N ASP A 130 -29.55 -25.74 4.79
CA ASP A 130 -30.73 -25.36 5.58
C ASP A 130 -30.83 -23.83 5.72
N GLU A 131 -29.71 -23.18 6.05
CA GLU A 131 -29.63 -21.71 6.16
C GLU A 131 -29.93 -21.04 4.82
N ARG A 132 -29.50 -21.61 3.69
CA ARG A 132 -29.83 -21.06 2.35
C ARG A 132 -31.32 -21.13 2.07
N ASN A 133 -32.00 -22.19 2.49
CA ASN A 133 -33.44 -22.33 2.33
C ASN A 133 -34.22 -21.36 3.22
N GLU A 134 -33.69 -21.01 4.40
CA GLU A 134 -34.31 -20.04 5.30
C GLU A 134 -34.03 -18.57 4.91
N LEU A 135 -32.75 -18.24 4.70
CA LEU A 135 -32.28 -16.85 4.59
C LEU A 135 -32.32 -16.31 3.15
N VAL A 136 -32.15 -17.19 2.16
CA VAL A 136 -32.17 -16.83 0.73
C VAL A 136 -33.06 -17.78 -0.09
N PRO A 137 -34.36 -17.90 0.25
CA PRO A 137 -35.26 -18.89 -0.36
C PRO A 137 -35.54 -18.67 -1.86
N ASN A 138 -35.36 -17.44 -2.36
CA ASN A 138 -35.66 -17.04 -3.73
C ASN A 138 -34.39 -16.78 -4.55
N ARG A 139 -33.41 -17.68 -4.44
CA ARG A 139 -32.13 -17.56 -5.16
C ARG A 139 -32.28 -17.90 -6.65
N SER A 140 -31.38 -17.37 -7.46
CA SER A 140 -31.37 -17.62 -8.90
C SER A 140 -30.87 -19.04 -9.20
N ALA A 141 -31.24 -19.58 -10.37
CA ALA A 141 -30.73 -20.88 -10.82
C ALA A 141 -29.18 -20.91 -10.88
N PHE A 142 -28.54 -19.77 -11.19
CA PHE A 142 -27.10 -19.63 -11.15
C PHE A 142 -26.56 -19.79 -9.73
N ALA A 143 -27.14 -19.09 -8.75
CA ALA A 143 -26.72 -19.21 -7.35
C ALA A 143 -26.95 -20.62 -6.80
N ASP A 144 -28.09 -21.26 -7.12
CA ASP A 144 -28.34 -22.67 -6.80
C ASP A 144 -27.24 -23.60 -7.34
N THR A 145 -26.82 -23.37 -8.58
CA THR A 145 -25.77 -24.16 -9.22
C THR A 145 -24.43 -23.95 -8.54
N ALA A 146 -24.04 -22.70 -8.27
CA ALA A 146 -22.80 -22.38 -7.58
C ALA A 146 -22.76 -22.99 -6.16
N TYR A 147 -23.84 -22.90 -5.40
CA TYR A 147 -23.94 -23.57 -4.10
C TYR A 147 -23.84 -25.10 -4.21
N SER A 148 -24.45 -25.70 -5.22
CA SER A 148 -24.39 -27.15 -5.43
C SER A 148 -22.99 -27.64 -5.80
N ILE A 149 -22.23 -26.83 -6.57
CA ILE A 149 -20.82 -27.10 -6.89
C ILE A 149 -19.99 -27.02 -5.61
N MET A 150 -20.17 -25.96 -4.82
CA MET A 150 -19.49 -25.80 -3.52
C MET A 150 -19.77 -26.96 -2.58
N ASP A 151 -21.04 -27.36 -2.40
CA ASP A 151 -21.39 -28.49 -1.53
C ASP A 151 -20.81 -29.83 -2.03
N MET A 152 -20.66 -30.00 -3.36
CA MET A 152 -20.17 -31.24 -3.96
C MET A 152 -18.65 -31.38 -3.85
N PHE A 153 -17.90 -30.31 -4.11
CA PHE A 153 -16.44 -30.36 -4.20
C PHE A 153 -15.73 -29.83 -2.94
N PHE A 154 -16.39 -28.96 -2.17
CA PHE A 154 -15.84 -28.33 -0.96
C PHE A 154 -16.85 -28.40 0.20
N PRO A 155 -17.32 -29.60 0.59
CA PRO A 155 -18.36 -29.77 1.60
C PRO A 155 -18.01 -29.17 2.96
N GLU A 156 -16.72 -29.06 3.28
CA GLU A 156 -16.22 -28.47 4.53
C GLU A 156 -16.19 -26.94 4.55
N TYR A 157 -16.36 -26.25 3.41
CA TYR A 157 -16.16 -24.81 3.30
C TYR A 157 -17.05 -24.00 4.25
N ALA A 158 -18.33 -24.39 4.39
CA ALA A 158 -19.25 -23.77 5.34
C ALA A 158 -18.73 -23.88 6.79
N ASP A 159 -18.18 -25.02 7.19
CA ASP A 159 -17.68 -25.21 8.56
C ASP A 159 -16.35 -24.47 8.79
N ILE A 160 -15.48 -24.43 7.78
CA ILE A 160 -14.17 -23.75 7.88
C ILE A 160 -14.32 -22.23 7.96
N THR A 161 -15.18 -21.62 7.14
CA THR A 161 -15.40 -20.16 7.15
C THR A 161 -15.89 -19.62 8.50
N ARG A 162 -16.45 -20.49 9.36
CA ARG A 162 -16.90 -20.14 10.71
C ARG A 162 -15.77 -20.18 11.76
N GLN A 163 -14.61 -20.74 11.44
CA GLN A 163 -13.48 -20.81 12.36
C GLN A 163 -12.80 -19.44 12.45
N GLU A 164 -12.41 -19.04 13.65
CA GLU A 164 -11.70 -17.77 13.82
C GLU A 164 -10.33 -17.84 13.15
N PHE A 165 -9.94 -16.74 12.50
CA PHE A 165 -8.64 -16.58 11.85
C PHE A 165 -8.30 -17.70 10.84
N THR A 166 -9.31 -18.28 10.19
CA THR A 166 -9.12 -19.30 9.15
C THR A 166 -9.85 -18.88 7.88
N VAL A 167 -9.19 -19.03 6.74
CA VAL A 167 -9.78 -18.87 5.41
C VAL A 167 -9.60 -20.16 4.60
N TYR A 168 -10.38 -20.29 3.52
CA TYR A 168 -10.31 -21.42 2.62
C TYR A 168 -10.58 -20.91 1.21
N LYS A 169 -9.58 -20.24 0.64
CA LYS A 169 -9.65 -19.62 -0.68
C LYS A 169 -8.43 -19.99 -1.50
N ASP A 170 -8.58 -19.99 -2.81
CA ASP A 170 -7.51 -20.39 -3.71
C ASP A 170 -6.51 -19.25 -4.00
N ASN A 171 -6.80 -18.02 -3.58
CA ASN A 171 -6.00 -16.81 -3.86
C ASN A 171 -5.72 -16.61 -5.34
N GLY A 172 -6.61 -17.06 -6.23
CA GLY A 172 -6.40 -16.97 -7.67
C GLY A 172 -5.34 -17.95 -8.20
N TYR A 173 -4.91 -18.93 -7.40
CA TYR A 173 -4.06 -20.05 -7.87
C TYR A 173 -4.85 -21.16 -8.57
N GLY A 174 -6.19 -21.17 -8.48
CA GLY A 174 -7.02 -22.26 -9.00
C GLY A 174 -6.88 -23.54 -8.16
N GLN A 175 -6.93 -24.73 -8.80
CA GLN A 175 -6.90 -26.00 -8.06
C GLN A 175 -5.58 -26.27 -7.31
N SER A 176 -4.46 -25.69 -7.75
CA SER A 176 -3.22 -25.73 -6.99
C SER A 176 -2.23 -24.64 -7.40
N GLN A 177 -1.39 -24.18 -6.45
CA GLN A 177 -0.24 -23.30 -6.75
C GLN A 177 0.72 -23.87 -7.81
N ALA A 178 0.74 -25.20 -7.99
CA ALA A 178 1.63 -25.88 -8.94
C ALA A 178 1.17 -25.75 -10.40
N ASP A 179 -0.12 -25.47 -10.62
CA ASP A 179 -0.68 -25.26 -11.96
C ASP A 179 -0.37 -23.85 -12.50
N GLY A 180 0.22 -22.99 -11.65
CA GLY A 180 0.63 -21.63 -11.96
C GLY A 180 -0.32 -20.61 -11.34
N LEU A 181 -0.47 -19.48 -12.02
CA LEU A 181 -1.51 -18.51 -11.71
C LEU A 181 -2.79 -18.99 -12.41
N GLY A 182 -3.91 -18.95 -11.70
CA GLY A 182 -5.21 -19.32 -12.22
C GLY A 182 -5.69 -18.35 -13.31
N ILE A 183 -6.90 -17.82 -13.18
CA ILE A 183 -7.44 -16.86 -14.18
C ILE A 183 -6.91 -15.43 -14.03
N GLY A 184 -6.19 -15.15 -12.95
CA GLY A 184 -5.57 -13.86 -12.65
C GLY A 184 -4.16 -13.71 -13.22
N ILE A 185 -3.68 -12.47 -13.33
CA ILE A 185 -2.27 -12.19 -13.64
C ILE A 185 -1.42 -12.32 -12.37
N ASN A 186 -1.97 -11.91 -11.23
CA ASN A 186 -1.32 -12.00 -9.93
C ASN A 186 -2.22 -12.82 -8.99
N PRO A 187 -1.67 -13.52 -7.99
CA PRO A 187 -2.49 -14.11 -6.93
C PRO A 187 -3.19 -13.01 -6.12
N ASP A 188 -3.99 -13.38 -5.12
CA ASP A 188 -4.49 -12.41 -4.13
C ASP A 188 -3.29 -11.80 -3.39
N SER A 189 -2.87 -10.62 -3.82
CA SER A 189 -1.68 -9.93 -3.35
C SER A 189 -1.78 -8.43 -3.62
N SER A 190 -0.95 -7.65 -2.95
CA SER A 190 -0.81 -6.23 -3.25
C SER A 190 0.64 -5.81 -3.11
N GLU A 191 1.16 -5.19 -4.15
CA GLU A 191 2.49 -4.62 -4.22
C GLU A 191 2.38 -3.10 -4.35
N ASN A 192 3.23 -2.38 -3.62
CA ASN A 192 3.27 -0.93 -3.63
C ASN A 192 4.72 -0.47 -3.49
N ASP A 193 5.20 0.23 -4.51
CA ASP A 193 6.55 0.77 -4.57
C ASP A 193 6.43 2.30 -4.70
N ILE A 194 7.02 3.04 -3.77
CA ILE A 194 6.84 4.50 -3.67
C ILE A 194 8.19 5.19 -3.59
N ASP A 195 8.44 6.11 -4.51
CA ASP A 195 9.59 7.00 -4.52
C ASP A 195 9.19 8.45 -4.25
N ASN A 196 9.92 9.12 -3.36
CA ASN A 196 9.72 10.54 -3.10
C ASN A 196 11.05 11.27 -2.96
N ALA A 197 11.19 12.40 -3.64
CA ALA A 197 12.32 13.30 -3.48
C ALA A 197 11.83 14.75 -3.27
N VAL A 198 12.43 15.46 -2.32
CA VAL A 198 12.17 16.87 -2.08
C VAL A 198 13.48 17.62 -1.92
N LEU A 199 13.66 18.68 -2.69
CA LEU A 199 14.73 19.65 -2.54
C LEU A 199 14.14 20.98 -2.09
N THR A 200 14.51 21.43 -0.91
CA THR A 200 14.18 22.76 -0.39
C THR A 200 15.43 23.60 -0.35
N VAL A 201 15.36 24.81 -0.91
CA VAL A 201 16.42 25.81 -0.85
C VAL A 201 15.85 27.08 -0.24
N ASN A 202 16.43 27.55 0.87
CA ASN A 202 16.13 28.86 1.43
C ASN A 202 17.37 29.74 1.30
N TRP A 203 17.19 30.92 0.72
CA TRP A 203 18.28 31.86 0.46
C TRP A 203 17.90 33.25 0.98
N ASN A 204 18.67 33.75 1.94
CA ASN A 204 18.53 35.10 2.46
C ASN A 204 19.26 36.08 1.53
N VAL A 205 18.48 36.98 0.90
CA VAL A 205 18.96 37.99 -0.05
C VAL A 205 18.54 39.37 0.46
N GLY A 206 19.51 40.11 0.99
CA GLY A 206 19.21 41.31 1.78
C GLY A 206 18.39 40.92 3.01
N ASP A 207 17.28 41.63 3.23
CA ASP A 207 16.38 41.35 4.36
C ASP A 207 15.27 40.36 4.01
N HIS A 208 15.28 39.78 2.80
CA HIS A 208 14.23 38.91 2.29
C HIS A 208 14.69 37.46 2.24
N THR A 209 13.76 36.52 2.41
CA THR A 209 14.02 35.09 2.20
C THR A 209 13.37 34.64 0.90
N LEU A 210 14.19 34.10 0.00
CA LEU A 210 13.76 33.38 -1.19
C LEU A 210 13.72 31.89 -0.86
N THR A 211 12.58 31.24 -1.11
CA THR A 211 12.42 29.80 -0.92
C THR A 211 12.09 29.15 -2.27
N SER A 212 12.76 28.04 -2.57
CA SER A 212 12.45 27.15 -3.68
C SER A 212 12.19 25.75 -3.13
N ILE A 213 11.09 25.13 -3.52
CA ILE A 213 10.76 23.75 -3.16
C ILE A 213 10.49 22.98 -4.44
N THR A 214 11.35 22.01 -4.75
CA THR A 214 11.15 21.06 -5.86
C THR A 214 10.73 19.72 -5.26
N GLY A 215 9.64 19.16 -5.74
CA GLY A 215 9.12 17.86 -5.29
C GLY A 215 8.95 16.89 -6.45
N TYR A 216 9.28 15.63 -6.20
CA TYR A 216 9.03 14.47 -7.04
C TYR A 216 8.32 13.39 -6.21
N SER A 217 7.29 12.77 -6.77
CA SER A 217 6.59 11.63 -6.16
C SER A 217 6.19 10.66 -7.27
N GLU A 218 6.53 9.40 -7.08
CA GLU A 218 6.12 8.30 -7.94
C GLU A 218 5.57 7.18 -7.07
N TYR A 219 4.51 6.52 -7.53
CA TYR A 219 4.12 5.23 -6.99
C TYR A 219 3.71 4.27 -8.08
N ARG A 220 4.04 3.00 -7.88
CA ARG A 220 3.48 1.87 -8.61
C ARG A 220 2.69 1.01 -7.64
N TYR A 221 1.46 0.70 -8.00
CA TYR A 221 0.56 -0.12 -7.21
C TYR A 221 -0.02 -1.23 -8.05
N VAL A 222 0.24 -2.47 -7.65
CA VAL A 222 -0.33 -3.68 -8.28
C VAL A 222 -1.17 -4.38 -7.22
N ASP A 223 -2.39 -4.79 -7.60
CA ASP A 223 -3.32 -5.47 -6.69
C ASP A 223 -4.03 -6.59 -7.44
N GLY A 224 -3.63 -7.82 -7.16
CA GLY A 224 -4.35 -9.02 -7.56
C GLY A 224 -5.37 -9.37 -6.49
N ALA A 225 -6.61 -9.64 -6.86
CA ALA A 225 -7.65 -10.02 -5.92
C ALA A 225 -8.50 -11.15 -6.46
N ASP A 226 -8.50 -12.25 -5.72
CA ASP A 226 -9.60 -13.20 -5.71
C ASP A 226 -10.79 -12.50 -5.05
N VAL A 227 -11.82 -12.21 -5.85
CA VAL A 227 -13.00 -11.44 -5.41
C VAL A 227 -14.24 -12.30 -5.21
N ASP A 228 -14.15 -13.61 -5.43
CA ASP A 228 -15.20 -14.54 -5.02
C ASP A 228 -14.97 -15.10 -3.62
N TRP A 229 -13.71 -15.12 -3.15
CA TRP A 229 -13.31 -15.61 -1.83
C TRP A 229 -13.66 -17.09 -1.60
N LEU A 230 -13.84 -17.85 -2.67
CA LEU A 230 -14.12 -19.26 -2.65
C LEU A 230 -12.81 -20.03 -2.94
N PRO A 231 -12.77 -21.33 -2.66
CA PRO A 231 -11.75 -22.23 -3.24
C PRO A 231 -12.05 -22.54 -4.71
N LEU A 232 -12.65 -21.60 -5.45
CA LEU A 232 -13.09 -21.76 -6.83
C LEU A 232 -12.45 -20.70 -7.70
N GLN A 233 -11.89 -21.15 -8.82
CA GLN A 233 -11.49 -20.23 -9.87
C GLN A 233 -12.73 -19.66 -10.59
N PHE A 234 -13.24 -18.50 -10.16
CA PHE A 234 -14.44 -17.91 -10.75
C PHE A 234 -14.23 -16.49 -11.25
N ILE A 235 -13.94 -15.54 -10.36
CA ILE A 235 -13.77 -14.14 -10.74
C ILE A 235 -12.52 -13.58 -10.07
N HIS A 236 -11.64 -13.05 -10.91
CA HIS A 236 -10.40 -12.41 -10.47
C HIS A 236 -10.33 -11.00 -11.00
N ARG A 237 -9.74 -10.10 -10.21
CA ARG A 237 -9.47 -8.72 -10.61
C ARG A 237 -8.01 -8.39 -10.39
N ASP A 238 -7.35 -7.90 -11.43
CA ASP A 238 -6.00 -7.34 -11.37
C ASP A 238 -6.08 -5.83 -11.65
N ASP A 239 -5.57 -5.01 -10.73
CA ASP A 239 -5.39 -3.57 -10.91
C ASP A 239 -3.88 -3.27 -11.00
N ASP A 240 -3.45 -2.51 -12.01
CA ASP A 240 -2.09 -1.94 -12.12
C ASP A 240 -2.23 -0.42 -12.24
N GLN A 241 -1.53 0.31 -11.38
CA GLN A 241 -1.56 1.76 -11.33
C GLN A 241 -0.15 2.30 -11.28
N THR A 242 0.14 3.29 -12.10
CA THR A 242 1.38 4.06 -12.05
C THR A 242 1.03 5.53 -11.97
N PHE A 243 1.65 6.25 -11.03
CA PHE A 243 1.49 7.67 -10.84
C PHE A 243 2.85 8.34 -10.78
N GLU A 244 3.00 9.45 -11.48
CA GLU A 244 4.20 10.30 -11.42
C GLU A 244 3.78 11.75 -11.24
N GLN A 245 4.47 12.49 -10.37
CA GLN A 245 4.25 13.91 -10.15
C GLN A 245 5.56 14.69 -9.97
N TRP A 246 5.64 15.84 -10.64
CA TRP A 246 6.64 16.87 -10.40
C TRP A 246 5.98 18.15 -9.92
N SER A 247 6.61 18.83 -8.97
CA SER A 247 6.16 20.15 -8.50
C SER A 247 7.32 21.09 -8.23
N GLN A 248 7.06 22.39 -8.39
CA GLN A 248 7.99 23.47 -8.10
C GLN A 248 7.24 24.65 -7.48
N GLU A 249 7.69 25.06 -6.29
CA GLU A 249 7.28 26.30 -5.64
C GLU A 249 8.45 27.29 -5.59
N PHE A 250 8.18 28.56 -5.87
CA PHE A 250 9.05 29.68 -5.54
C PHE A 250 8.30 30.67 -4.66
N ARG A 251 8.94 31.14 -3.59
CA ARG A 251 8.36 32.10 -2.65
C ARG A 251 9.38 33.17 -2.28
N ILE A 252 8.91 34.40 -2.11
CA ILE A 252 9.64 35.50 -1.48
C ILE A 252 8.87 35.95 -0.25
N THR A 253 9.60 36.12 0.84
CA THR A 253 9.06 36.58 2.12
C THR A 253 9.80 37.85 2.53
N SER A 254 9.05 38.90 2.88
CA SER A 254 9.61 40.14 3.42
C SER A 254 10.20 39.92 4.82
N PRO A 255 11.07 40.81 5.30
CA PRO A 255 11.38 40.86 6.72
C PRO A 255 10.08 41.14 7.49
N GLY A 256 9.84 40.42 8.57
CA GLY A 256 8.66 40.60 9.41
C GLY A 256 8.83 41.77 10.38
N GLY A 257 7.73 42.43 10.72
CA GLY A 257 7.73 43.53 11.70
C GLY A 257 7.90 44.92 11.07
N GLU A 258 7.76 45.02 9.75
CA GLU A 258 7.76 46.28 9.01
C GLU A 258 6.34 46.86 8.90
N PHE A 259 6.21 48.06 8.33
CA PHE A 259 4.89 48.65 8.05
C PHE A 259 4.03 47.78 7.11
N PHE A 260 4.67 46.96 6.27
CA PHE A 260 4.03 46.03 5.36
C PHE A 260 4.81 44.72 5.28
N ASP A 261 4.21 43.65 5.80
CA ASP A 261 4.73 42.28 5.68
C ASP A 261 4.04 41.57 4.51
N TYR A 262 4.80 40.87 3.67
CA TYR A 262 4.25 40.12 2.54
C TYR A 262 4.94 38.79 2.28
N VAL A 263 4.16 37.89 1.69
CA VAL A 263 4.62 36.66 1.06
C VAL A 263 4.03 36.64 -0.35
N ALA A 264 4.88 36.45 -1.35
CA ALA A 264 4.46 36.28 -2.74
C ALA A 264 5.14 35.03 -3.32
N GLY A 265 4.50 34.35 -4.25
CA GLY A 265 5.06 33.12 -4.81
C GLY A 265 4.38 32.64 -6.09
N PHE A 266 5.02 31.67 -6.72
CA PHE A 266 4.55 30.93 -7.88
C PHE A 266 4.63 29.43 -7.59
N TYR A 267 3.62 28.69 -8.02
CA TYR A 267 3.55 27.24 -7.88
C TYR A 267 3.16 26.63 -9.21
N TYR A 268 3.83 25.55 -9.58
CA TYR A 268 3.57 24.74 -10.76
C TYR A 268 3.71 23.26 -10.43
N ASP A 269 2.80 22.44 -10.94
CA ASP A 269 2.88 21.00 -10.84
C ASP A 269 2.35 20.31 -12.12
N THR A 270 2.82 19.10 -12.36
CA THR A 270 2.33 18.19 -13.39
C THR A 270 2.23 16.80 -12.78
N SER A 271 1.16 16.09 -13.08
CA SER A 271 0.96 14.71 -12.63
C SER A 271 0.30 13.89 -13.71
N ASP A 272 0.69 12.63 -13.83
CA ASP A 272 0.05 11.63 -14.68
C ASP A 272 -0.35 10.41 -13.83
N LEU A 273 -1.46 9.78 -14.20
CA LEU A 273 -1.95 8.56 -13.56
C LEU A 273 -2.44 7.61 -14.65
N GLU A 274 -1.74 6.50 -14.80
CA GLU A 274 -2.18 5.36 -15.59
C GLU A 274 -2.83 4.34 -14.66
N PHE A 275 -4.02 3.88 -15.04
CA PHE A 275 -4.81 2.92 -14.28
C PHE A 275 -5.39 1.88 -15.24
N ASP A 276 -4.94 0.64 -15.11
CA ASP A 276 -5.47 -0.50 -15.83
C ASP A 276 -6.15 -1.47 -14.86
N ARG A 277 -7.37 -1.89 -15.22
CA ARG A 277 -8.11 -2.92 -14.50
C ARG A 277 -8.48 -4.04 -15.44
N ARG A 278 -8.11 -5.26 -15.06
CA ARG A 278 -8.60 -6.48 -15.68
C ARG A 278 -9.57 -7.16 -14.72
N VAL A 279 -10.69 -7.64 -15.27
CA VAL A 279 -11.56 -8.59 -14.59
C VAL A 279 -11.64 -9.81 -15.47
N THR A 280 -11.19 -10.95 -14.95
CA THR A 280 -11.27 -12.23 -15.64
C THR A 280 -12.38 -13.06 -14.99
N LEU A 281 -13.15 -13.76 -15.83
CA LEU A 281 -14.22 -14.64 -15.41
C LEU A 281 -13.98 -16.02 -16.00
N ASP A 282 -13.97 -17.04 -15.17
CA ASP A 282 -14.01 -18.44 -15.60
C ASP A 282 -15.35 -19.07 -15.22
N THR A 283 -16.17 -19.30 -16.23
CA THR A 283 -17.48 -19.96 -16.05
C THR A 283 -17.37 -21.48 -15.99
N ASN A 284 -16.17 -22.04 -16.20
CA ASN A 284 -15.91 -23.47 -16.14
C ASN A 284 -15.44 -23.93 -14.74
N PHE A 285 -15.13 -22.98 -13.84
CA PHE A 285 -14.61 -23.23 -12.49
C PHE A 285 -13.42 -24.20 -12.50
N ASP A 286 -12.44 -23.92 -13.36
CA ASP A 286 -11.27 -24.78 -13.58
C ASP A 286 -11.64 -26.25 -13.89
N GLY A 287 -12.73 -26.44 -14.65
CA GLY A 287 -13.20 -27.77 -15.05
C GLY A 287 -14.07 -28.50 -14.02
N LEU A 288 -14.46 -27.86 -12.91
CA LEU A 288 -15.43 -28.42 -11.97
C LEU A 288 -16.87 -28.38 -12.52
N PHE A 289 -17.22 -27.42 -13.38
CA PHE A 289 -18.57 -27.34 -13.94
C PHE A 289 -18.96 -28.58 -14.81
N PRO A 290 -18.12 -29.06 -15.75
CA PRO A 290 -18.41 -30.27 -16.50
C PRO A 290 -18.46 -31.52 -15.62
N GLN A 291 -17.63 -31.60 -14.59
CA GLN A 291 -17.66 -32.71 -13.62
C GLN A 291 -18.98 -32.72 -12.83
N PHE A 292 -19.42 -31.55 -12.36
CA PHE A 292 -20.73 -31.37 -11.72
C PHE A 292 -21.87 -31.88 -12.62
N LEU A 293 -21.91 -31.44 -13.89
CA LEU A 293 -22.92 -31.90 -14.84
C LEU A 293 -22.90 -33.42 -15.03
N SER A 294 -21.72 -34.03 -15.07
CA SER A 294 -21.60 -35.48 -15.22
C SER A 294 -22.19 -36.25 -14.03
N ASN A 295 -22.03 -35.74 -12.80
CA ASN A 295 -22.54 -36.35 -11.58
C ASN A 295 -24.06 -36.17 -11.41
N VAL A 296 -24.63 -35.06 -11.88
CA VAL A 296 -26.07 -34.78 -11.75
C VAL A 296 -26.89 -35.45 -12.86
N LEU A 297 -26.29 -35.72 -14.02
CA LEU A 297 -26.95 -36.33 -15.18
C LEU A 297 -26.82 -37.87 -15.23
N SER A 298 -25.94 -38.47 -14.42
CA SER A 298 -25.75 -39.92 -14.27
C SER A 298 -26.76 -40.54 -13.30
#